data_AF-A0A7X7RVT4-F1
#
_entry.id   AF-A0A7X7RVT4-F1
#
_cell.length_a   1.000
_cell.length_b   1.000
_cell.length_c   1.000
_cell.angle_alpha   90.00
_cell.angle_beta   90.00
_cell.angle_gamma   90.00
#
_symmetry.space_group_name_H-M   'P 1'
#
loop_
_entity.id
_entity.type
_entity.pdbx_description
1 polymer ?
#
loop_
_entity_poly.entity_id
_entity_poly.type
_entity_poly.pdbx_seq_one_letter_code
_entity_poly.pdbx_strand_id
1 'polypeptide(L)'
;ILNTSGKLAKNVTVKQISNIVHARLNELFTQYIKPPIMQTGEASIAGANIVITGGCSKTKDITKLSEEIFGLPTRIGVPKNLSDLETIYHQPEFSTGVGLVMLASQQARKQRKKTFFQKIKNRLKGLF
;
A
#
# COMPACT_ATOMS: atom_id res chain seq x y z
N ILE A 1 -38.09 -10.18 0.19
CA ILE A 1 -37.10 -10.67 1.18
C ILE A 1 -37.18 -9.74 2.38
N LEU A 2 -37.51 -10.25 3.56
CA LEU A 2 -37.51 -9.47 4.82
C LEU A 2 -36.07 -9.44 5.36
N ASN A 3 -35.66 -8.34 5.99
CA ASN A 3 -34.37 -8.28 6.67
C ASN A 3 -34.44 -8.93 8.06
N THR A 4 -33.30 -9.01 8.76
CA THR A 4 -33.19 -9.56 10.12
C THR A 4 -34.05 -8.87 11.17
N SER A 5 -34.63 -7.70 10.86
CA SER A 5 -35.53 -6.94 11.73
C SER A 5 -37.01 -7.11 11.36
N GLY A 6 -37.37 -8.02 10.44
CA GLY A 6 -38.75 -8.24 9.99
C GLY A 6 -39.31 -7.12 9.10
N LYS A 7 -38.50 -6.12 8.73
CA LYS A 7 -38.89 -5.07 7.77
C LYS A 7 -38.59 -5.51 6.35
N LEU A 8 -39.34 -4.98 5.37
CA LEU A 8 -38.99 -5.17 3.96
C LEU A 8 -37.52 -4.78 3.76
N ALA A 9 -36.72 -5.70 3.20
CA ALA A 9 -35.35 -5.40 2.88
C ALA A 9 -35.33 -4.21 1.91
N LYS A 10 -34.66 -3.13 2.33
CA LYS A 10 -34.55 -1.92 1.52
C LYS A 10 -33.63 -2.25 0.34
N ASN A 11 -34.18 -2.25 -0.88
CA ASN A 11 -33.38 -2.44 -2.07
C ASN A 11 -32.47 -1.22 -2.26
N VAL A 12 -31.16 -1.45 -2.37
CA VAL A 12 -30.17 -0.42 -2.65
C VAL A 12 -29.48 -0.77 -3.96
N THR A 13 -29.36 0.22 -4.83
CA THR A 13 -28.68 0.05 -6.11
C THR A 13 -27.16 0.17 -5.94
N VAL A 14 -26.39 -0.52 -6.78
CA VAL A 14 -24.93 -0.37 -6.85
C VAL A 14 -24.54 1.11 -7.04
N LYS A 15 -25.32 1.86 -7.83
CA LYS A 15 -25.12 3.30 -8.05
C LYS A 15 -25.19 4.10 -6.75
N GLN A 16 -26.16 3.82 -5.87
CA GLN A 16 -26.27 4.51 -4.57
C GLN A 16 -25.04 4.24 -3.69
N ILE A 17 -24.59 2.98 -3.61
CA ILE A 17 -23.37 2.63 -2.85
C ILE A 17 -22.15 3.30 -3.47
N SER A 18 -22.01 3.26 -4.79
CA SER A 18 -20.91 3.88 -5.52
C SER A 18 -20.82 5.38 -5.27
N ASN A 19 -21.95 6.09 -5.19
CA ASN A 19 -21.98 7.51 -4.89
C ASN A 19 -21.43 7.81 -3.48
N ILE A 20 -21.79 6.99 -2.49
CA ILE A 20 -21.30 7.14 -1.12
C ILE A 20 -19.79 6.87 -1.05
N VAL A 21 -19.33 5.78 -1.68
CA VAL A 21 -17.90 5.44 -1.73
C VAL A 21 -17.10 6.52 -2.46
N HIS A 22 -17.61 7.01 -3.60
CA HIS A 22 -16.97 8.07 -4.36
C HIS A 22 -16.86 9.37 -3.54
N ALA A 23 -17.95 9.79 -2.88
CA ALA A 23 -17.94 10.97 -2.02
C ALA A 23 -16.87 10.85 -0.92
N ARG A 24 -16.77 9.69 -0.27
CA ARG A 24 -15.77 9.47 0.78
C ARG A 24 -14.34 9.44 0.24
N LEU A 25 -14.10 8.82 -0.91
CA LEU A 25 -12.77 8.80 -1.53
C LEU A 25 -12.34 10.21 -1.97
N ASN A 26 -13.25 10.98 -2.56
CA ASN A 26 -12.99 12.36 -2.97
C ASN A 26 -12.63 13.22 -1.74
N GLU A 27 -13.39 13.11 -0.66
CA GLU A 27 -13.11 13.80 0.60
C GLU A 27 -11.73 13.40 1.17
N LEU A 28 -11.43 12.10 1.26
CA LEU A 28 -10.13 11.61 1.73
C LEU A 28 -8.97 12.19 0.90
N PHE A 29 -9.08 12.12 -0.43
CA PHE A 29 -8.03 12.57 -1.33
C PHE A 29 -7.85 14.10 -1.26
N THR A 30 -8.93 14.87 -1.29
CA THR A 30 -8.87 16.34 -1.35
C THR A 30 -8.58 16.99 -0.01
N GLN A 31 -9.20 16.53 1.08
CA GLN A 31 -9.14 17.21 2.38
C GLN A 31 -8.04 16.69 3.29
N TYR A 32 -7.67 15.41 3.19
CA TYR A 32 -6.76 14.78 4.14
C TYR A 32 -5.42 14.39 3.54
N ILE A 33 -5.39 13.92 2.28
CA ILE A 33 -4.16 13.40 1.66
C ILE A 33 -3.43 14.46 0.83
N LYS A 34 -4.14 15.26 0.02
CA LYS A 34 -3.51 16.28 -0.83
C LYS A 34 -2.78 17.37 -0.04
N PRO A 35 -3.33 17.95 1.04
CA PRO A 35 -2.65 19.02 1.77
C PRO A 35 -1.24 18.67 2.28
N PRO A 36 -1.01 17.52 2.97
CA PRO A 36 0.33 17.18 3.44
C PRO A 36 1.31 16.95 2.28
N ILE A 37 0.90 16.34 1.16
CA ILE A 37 1.76 16.11 -0.01
C ILE A 37 2.20 17.45 -0.65
N MET A 38 1.30 18.44 -0.70
CA MET A 38 1.65 19.76 -1.23
C MET A 38 2.60 20.53 -0.30
N GLN A 39 2.45 20.35 1.02
CA GLN A 39 3.31 21.03 2.01
C GLN A 39 4.75 20.51 2.01
N THR A 40 4.96 19.22 1.72
CA THR A 40 6.31 18.63 1.66
C THR A 40 7.08 18.99 0.40
N GLY A 41 6.41 19.54 -0.63
CA GLY A 41 7.01 19.85 -1.93
C GLY A 41 7.29 18.61 -2.80
N GLU A 42 6.90 17.42 -2.35
CA GLU A 42 7.17 16.14 -3.03
C GLU A 42 6.52 16.06 -4.41
N ALA A 43 5.38 16.73 -4.60
CA ALA A 43 4.67 16.76 -5.88
C ALA A 43 5.42 17.52 -6.99
N SER A 44 6.34 18.41 -6.63
CA SER A 44 7.14 19.19 -7.58
C SER A 44 8.39 18.45 -8.07
N ILE A 45 8.66 17.26 -7.53
CA ILE A 45 9.82 16.44 -7.89
C ILE A 45 9.59 15.84 -9.29
N ALA A 46 10.59 15.96 -10.16
CA ALA A 46 10.56 15.32 -11.47
C ALA A 46 10.35 13.80 -11.33
N GLY A 47 9.32 13.27 -11.98
CA GLY A 47 8.95 11.86 -11.89
C GLY A 47 8.06 11.50 -10.69
N ALA A 48 7.53 12.48 -9.95
CA ALA A 48 6.54 12.25 -8.91
C ALA A 48 5.34 11.46 -9.45
N ASN A 49 4.90 10.46 -8.69
CA ASN A 49 3.79 9.59 -9.02
C ASN A 49 3.10 9.13 -7.73
N ILE A 50 1.82 8.77 -7.83
CA ILE A 50 1.05 8.24 -6.70
C ILE A 50 0.94 6.73 -6.82
N VAL A 51 1.18 6.06 -5.69
CA VAL A 51 1.01 4.61 -5.57
C VAL A 51 -0.07 4.32 -4.54
N ILE A 52 -1.18 3.77 -4.99
CA ILE A 52 -2.28 3.36 -4.10
C ILE A 52 -2.20 1.85 -3.87
N THR A 53 -2.26 1.42 -2.62
CA THR A 53 -2.17 0.00 -2.23
C THR A 53 -3.24 -0.34 -1.18
N GLY A 54 -3.29 -1.59 -0.72
CA GLY A 54 -4.30 -2.09 0.22
C GLY A 54 -5.57 -2.52 -0.52
N GLY A 55 -6.52 -3.13 0.20
CA GLY A 55 -7.75 -3.64 -0.42
C GLY A 55 -8.62 -2.54 -1.07
N CYS A 56 -8.63 -1.33 -0.50
CA CYS A 56 -9.40 -0.20 -1.01
C CYS A 56 -8.93 0.27 -2.40
N SER A 57 -7.67 0.00 -2.76
CA SER A 57 -7.11 0.35 -4.06
C SER A 57 -7.76 -0.42 -5.23
N LYS A 58 -8.54 -1.46 -4.94
CA LYS A 58 -9.34 -2.20 -5.93
C LYS A 58 -10.70 -1.55 -6.21
N THR A 59 -11.02 -0.43 -5.58
CA THR A 59 -12.23 0.33 -5.90
C THR A 59 -12.18 0.78 -7.35
N LYS A 60 -13.28 0.55 -8.09
CA LYS A 60 -13.38 0.89 -9.50
C LYS A 60 -13.05 2.37 -9.72
N ASP A 61 -12.22 2.64 -10.73
CA ASP A 61 -11.82 3.98 -11.16
C ASP A 61 -11.08 4.84 -10.10
N ILE A 62 -10.57 4.24 -9.02
CA ILE A 62 -9.84 4.98 -7.96
C ILE A 62 -8.57 5.67 -8.47
N THR A 63 -7.87 5.08 -9.46
CA THR A 63 -6.69 5.69 -10.07
C THR A 63 -7.07 6.94 -10.85
N LYS A 64 -8.19 6.91 -11.60
CA LYS A 64 -8.69 8.06 -12.35
C LYS A 64 -9.07 9.21 -11.42
N LEU A 65 -9.80 8.92 -10.34
CA LEU A 65 -10.15 9.91 -9.32
C LEU A 65 -8.89 10.53 -8.68
N SER A 66 -7.87 9.71 -8.42
CA SER A 66 -6.59 10.18 -7.92
C SER A 66 -5.89 11.09 -8.94
N GLU A 67 -5.77 10.68 -10.19
CA GLU A 67 -5.16 11.50 -11.25
C GLU A 67 -5.87 12.84 -11.42
N GLU A 68 -7.20 12.86 -11.36
CA GLU A 68 -8.01 14.08 -11.40
C GLU A 68 -7.72 15.02 -10.23
N ILE A 69 -7.62 14.48 -9.01
CA ILE A 69 -7.43 15.29 -7.79
C ILE A 69 -5.99 15.77 -7.64
N PHE A 70 -5.01 14.92 -7.92
CA PHE A 70 -3.60 15.20 -7.64
C PHE A 70 -2.84 15.74 -8.85
N GLY A 71 -3.33 15.52 -10.08
CA GLY A 71 -2.63 15.92 -11.30
C GLY A 71 -1.33 15.16 -11.55
N LEU A 72 -1.15 14.00 -10.90
CA LEU A 72 0.04 13.15 -10.99
C LEU A 72 -0.35 11.77 -11.53
N PRO A 73 0.53 11.09 -12.29
CA PRO A 73 0.28 9.71 -12.72
C PRO A 73 0.06 8.79 -11.51
N THR A 74 -0.98 7.97 -11.55
CA THR A 74 -1.33 7.08 -10.44
C THR A 74 -1.35 5.63 -10.88
N ARG A 75 -0.79 4.74 -10.05
CA ARG A 75 -0.89 3.29 -10.25
C ARG A 75 -1.27 2.54 -8.99
N ILE A 76 -1.74 1.32 -9.18
CA ILE A 76 -1.92 0.36 -8.09
C ILE A 76 -0.59 -0.29 -7.74
N GLY A 77 -0.21 -0.22 -6.47
CA GLY A 77 0.95 -0.90 -5.91
C GLY A 77 0.59 -2.32 -5.45
N VAL A 78 1.40 -3.29 -5.87
CA VAL A 78 1.29 -4.69 -5.42
C VAL A 78 2.67 -5.18 -4.93
N PRO A 79 2.71 -6.20 -4.05
CA PRO A 79 3.99 -6.78 -3.64
C PRO A 79 4.77 -7.33 -4.84
N LYS A 80 6.10 -7.19 -4.80
CA LYS A 80 7.03 -7.65 -5.84
C LYS A 80 8.14 -8.52 -5.24
N ASN A 81 8.85 -9.26 -6.10
CA ASN A 81 9.97 -10.14 -5.74
C ASN A 81 9.56 -11.33 -4.86
N LEU A 82 8.44 -11.96 -5.21
CA LEU A 82 7.88 -13.13 -4.54
C LEU A 82 8.06 -14.39 -5.39
N SER A 83 9.27 -14.64 -5.89
CA SER A 83 9.58 -15.65 -6.91
C SER A 83 9.01 -17.05 -6.64
N ASP A 84 8.77 -17.40 -5.38
CA ASP A 84 8.31 -18.73 -4.95
C ASP A 84 7.00 -18.69 -4.15
N LEU A 85 6.32 -17.54 -4.13
CA LEU A 85 5.05 -17.38 -3.41
C LEU A 85 3.88 -17.50 -4.38
N GLU A 86 2.76 -18.06 -3.90
CA GLU A 86 1.56 -18.18 -4.72
C GLU A 86 1.11 -16.83 -5.31
N THR A 87 0.60 -16.88 -6.55
CA THR A 87 0.16 -15.70 -7.30
C THR A 87 -0.92 -14.90 -6.58
N ILE A 88 -1.65 -15.53 -5.65
CA ILE A 88 -2.66 -14.88 -4.80
C ILE A 88 -2.09 -13.72 -3.97
N TYR A 89 -0.80 -13.76 -3.63
CA TYR A 89 -0.15 -12.72 -2.83
C TYR A 89 0.24 -11.50 -3.66
N HIS A 90 0.14 -11.55 -4.99
CA HIS A 90 0.35 -10.41 -5.88
C HIS A 90 -0.87 -9.50 -5.96
N GLN A 91 -1.49 -9.22 -4.81
CA GLN A 91 -2.66 -8.38 -4.68
C GLN A 91 -2.39 -7.26 -3.67
N PRO A 92 -2.96 -6.06 -3.87
CA PRO A 92 -2.61 -4.88 -3.07
C PRO A 92 -2.98 -5.01 -1.58
N GLU A 93 -3.96 -5.85 -1.22
CA GLU A 93 -4.29 -6.19 0.17
C GLU A 93 -3.15 -6.88 0.94
N PHE A 94 -2.22 -7.55 0.24
CA PHE A 94 -1.10 -8.25 0.86
C PHE A 94 0.16 -7.38 0.99
N SER A 95 0.16 -6.15 0.46
CA SER A 95 1.32 -5.23 0.50
C SER A 95 1.92 -5.02 1.87
N THR A 96 1.09 -4.82 2.90
CA THR A 96 1.60 -4.60 4.27
C THR A 96 2.23 -5.87 4.83
N GLY A 97 1.51 -6.99 4.79
CA GLY A 97 1.99 -8.25 5.36
C GLY A 97 3.29 -8.73 4.70
N VAL A 98 3.31 -8.74 3.37
CA VAL A 98 4.51 -9.10 2.59
C VAL A 98 5.66 -8.12 2.87
N GLY A 99 5.38 -6.82 2.88
CA GLY A 99 6.39 -5.80 3.15
C GLY A 99 7.06 -5.96 4.52
N LEU A 100 6.29 -6.30 5.56
CA LEU A 100 6.82 -6.57 6.89
C LEU A 100 7.74 -7.79 6.93
N VAL A 101 7.34 -8.89 6.28
CA VAL A 101 8.18 -10.10 6.19
C VAL A 101 9.48 -9.82 5.43
N MET A 102 9.39 -9.10 4.31
CA MET A 102 10.57 -8.68 3.54
C MET A 102 11.51 -7.81 4.38
N LEU A 103 10.97 -6.86 5.14
CA LEU A 103 11.73 -5.98 6.03
C LEU A 103 12.46 -6.79 7.11
N ALA A 104 11.77 -7.70 7.79
CA ALA A 104 12.34 -8.57 8.82
C ALA A 104 13.46 -9.46 8.25
N SER A 105 13.24 -10.07 7.08
CA SER A 105 14.24 -10.88 6.38
C SER A 105 15.51 -10.09 6.04
N GLN A 106 15.36 -8.86 5.55
CA GLN A 106 16.49 -7.97 5.26
C GLN A 106 17.28 -7.62 6.53
N GLN A 107 16.58 -7.32 7.63
CA GLN A 107 17.20 -7.02 8.91
C GLN A 107 17.98 -8.23 9.47
N ALA A 108 17.40 -9.44 9.43
CA ALA A 108 18.06 -10.66 9.85
C ALA A 108 19.33 -10.95 9.04
N ARG A 109 19.29 -10.76 7.70
CA ARG A 109 20.46 -10.89 6.83
C ARG A 109 21.57 -9.88 7.18
N LYS A 110 21.22 -8.62 7.46
CA LYS A 110 22.18 -7.59 7.88
C LYS A 110 22.84 -7.94 9.22
N GLN A 111 22.06 -8.43 10.19
CA GLN A 111 22.59 -8.86 11.49
C GLN A 111 23.55 -10.05 11.35
N ARG A 112 23.18 -11.08 10.58
CA ARG A 112 24.04 -12.25 10.33
C ARG A 112 25.39 -11.87 9.72
N LYS A 113 25.41 -10.94 8.76
CA LYS A 113 26.67 -10.42 8.17
C LYS A 113 27.54 -9.74 9.24
N LYS A 114 26.98 -8.84 10.05
CA LYS A 114 27.72 -8.16 11.13
C LYS A 114 28.36 -9.16 12.10
N THR A 115 27.59 -10.15 12.56
CA THR A 115 28.09 -11.19 13.48
C THR A 115 29.22 -12.01 12.84
N PHE A 116 29.11 -12.33 11.54
CA PHE A 116 30.15 -13.06 10.81
C PHE A 116 31.45 -12.25 10.69
N PHE A 117 31.39 -10.99 10.29
CA PHE A 117 32.56 -10.11 10.24
C PHE A 117 33.19 -9.92 11.63
N GLN A 118 32.39 -9.80 12.68
CA GLN A 118 32.89 -9.73 14.05
C GLN A 118 33.64 -11.00 14.46
N LYS A 119 33.10 -12.18 14.13
CA LYS A 119 33.77 -13.47 14.38
C LYS A 119 35.10 -13.60 13.64
N ILE A 120 35.15 -13.18 12.37
CA ILE A 120 36.41 -13.19 11.59
C ILE A 120 37.43 -12.24 12.21
N LYS A 121 37.02 -11.00 12.52
CA LYS A 121 37.89 -10.00 13.14
C LYS A 121 38.46 -10.49 14.48
N ASN A 122 37.63 -11.15 15.30
CA ASN A 122 38.06 -11.69 16.58
C ASN A 122 39.04 -12.86 16.42
N ARG A 123 38.88 -13.72 15.40
CA ARG A 123 39.84 -14.79 15.10
C ARG A 123 41.19 -14.24 14.64
N LEU A 124 41.19 -13.24 13.75
CA LEU A 124 42.42 -12.59 13.28
C LEU A 124 43.18 -11.89 14.40
N LYS A 125 42.47 -11.30 15.37
CA LYS A 125 43.09 -10.71 16.57
C LYS A 125 43.73 -11.74 17.52
N GLY A 126 43.33 -13.00 17.46
CA GLY A 126 43.94 -14.06 18.29
C GLY A 126 45.16 -14.73 17.64
N LEU A 127 45.54 -14.30 16.43
CA LEU A 127 46.67 -14.81 15.67
C LEU A 127 47.91 -13.89 15.72
N PHE A 128 47.78 -12.70 16.32
CA PHE A 128 48.85 -11.74 16.56
C PHE A 128 48.97 -11.44 18.05
#